data_AF-A0A919N6L3-F1
#
_entry.id   AF-A0A919N6L3-F1
#
_cell.length_a   1.000
_cell.length_b   1.000
_cell.length_c   1.000
_cell.angle_alpha   90.00
_cell.angle_beta   90.00
_cell.angle_gamma   90.00
#
_symmetry.space_group_name_H-M   'P 1'
#
loop_
_entity.id
_entity.type
_entity.pdbx_description
1 polymer ?
#
loop_
_entity_poly.entity_id
_entity_poly.type
_entity_poly.pdbx_seq_one_letter_code
_entity_poly.pdbx_strand_id
1 'polypeptide(L)'
;MFTRTAVLAVAATGLIALTGCDKAETAAAPAPAATTATAARTATATTTTVAAAATKPATERAKPATERAKPAGGCPVATATLQKLADYPAGWRIDESSVKCKDDWAVASMIAPSPDQQGDGRIFFAYDRKTGKWAKKGEGSAVECGAGDAMNIPPSTGFCG
;
A
#
# COMPACT_ATOMS: atom_id res chain seq x y z
N MET A 1 23.59 -16.69 47.55
CA MET A 1 25.05 -16.61 47.56
C MET A 1 25.52 -16.44 46.12
N PHE A 2 26.25 -15.34 45.86
CA PHE A 2 27.00 -14.98 44.63
C PHE A 2 26.14 -14.74 43.34
N THR A 3 26.29 -13.67 42.56
CA THR A 3 27.42 -12.72 42.39
C THR A 3 26.89 -11.37 41.89
N ARG A 4 27.36 -10.27 42.51
CA ARG A 4 27.28 -8.90 41.99
C ARG A 4 28.50 -8.63 41.10
N THR A 5 28.32 -8.09 39.90
CA THR A 5 29.32 -7.31 39.13
C THR A 5 28.67 -6.85 37.82
N ALA A 6 28.95 -5.70 37.20
CA ALA A 6 29.29 -4.35 37.62
C ALA A 6 29.10 -3.47 36.36
N VAL A 7 28.99 -2.17 36.62
CA VAL A 7 28.84 -1.01 35.73
C VAL A 7 29.76 -1.01 34.50
N LEU A 8 29.25 -0.53 33.37
CA LEU A 8 30.03 0.28 32.42
C LEU A 8 29.15 1.36 31.79
N ALA A 9 29.35 2.58 32.29
CA ALA A 9 28.93 3.82 31.67
C ALA A 9 29.92 4.15 30.55
N VAL A 10 29.42 4.55 29.37
CA VAL A 10 30.19 5.34 28.41
C VAL A 10 29.31 6.50 27.94
N ALA A 11 29.74 7.69 28.31
CA ALA A 11 29.24 8.97 27.88
C ALA A 11 29.71 9.31 26.46
N ALA A 12 28.94 10.12 25.72
CA ALA A 12 29.45 11.28 24.98
C ALA A 12 28.32 11.97 24.20
N THR A 13 27.90 13.11 24.72
CA THR A 13 27.22 14.21 24.02
C THR A 13 27.97 14.60 22.75
N GLY A 14 27.34 14.44 21.59
CA GLY A 14 27.78 15.04 20.33
C GLY A 14 26.82 16.13 19.89
N LEU A 15 27.11 17.39 20.26
CA LEU A 15 26.51 18.57 19.64
C LEU A 15 27.18 18.77 18.27
N ILE A 16 26.46 18.52 17.18
CA ILE A 16 26.89 18.94 15.84
C ILE A 16 26.25 20.30 15.55
N ALA A 17 27.08 21.34 15.58
CA ALA A 17 26.73 22.67 15.13
C ALA A 17 26.67 22.69 13.59
N LEU A 18 25.50 23.01 13.03
CA LEU A 18 25.32 23.28 11.60
C LEU A 18 25.50 24.79 11.36
N THR A 19 26.74 25.18 11.05
CA THR A 19 27.06 26.49 10.44
C THR A 19 26.61 26.48 8.99
N GLY A 20 25.79 27.47 8.62
CA GLY A 20 25.19 27.60 7.29
C GLY A 20 26.15 27.98 6.16
N CYS A 21 25.63 27.93 4.94
CA CYS A 21 26.12 28.74 3.83
C CYS A 21 25.03 28.85 2.75
N ASP A 22 24.54 30.07 2.56
CA ASP A 22 23.74 30.54 1.45
C ASP A 22 24.33 30.14 0.09
N LYS A 23 23.47 29.63 -0.80
CA LYS A 23 23.61 29.86 -2.24
C LYS A 23 22.26 30.22 -2.83
N ALA A 24 22.20 31.46 -3.31
CA ALA A 24 21.13 32.01 -4.11
C ALA A 24 20.95 31.14 -5.37
N GLU A 25 19.75 30.58 -5.53
CA GLU A 25 19.35 29.87 -6.73
C GLU A 25 18.89 30.87 -7.79
N THR A 26 19.61 30.87 -8.91
CA THR A 26 19.20 31.48 -10.18
C THR A 26 18.39 30.44 -10.93
N ALA A 27 17.12 30.72 -11.25
CA ALA A 27 16.39 29.96 -12.27
C ALA A 27 15.39 30.88 -12.97
N ALA A 28 15.75 31.31 -14.17
CA ALA A 28 14.81 31.78 -15.18
C ALA A 28 14.19 30.56 -15.87
N ALA A 29 12.86 30.56 -16.07
CA ALA A 29 12.22 29.80 -17.16
C ALA A 29 10.82 30.39 -17.49
N PRO A 30 10.42 30.45 -18.78
CA PRO A 30 9.17 31.07 -19.23
C PRO A 30 8.02 30.06 -19.49
N ALA A 31 6.77 30.56 -19.35
CA ALA A 31 5.49 30.19 -20.02
C ALA A 31 5.01 28.72 -20.01
N PRO A 32 3.73 28.37 -20.35
CA PRO A 32 2.57 29.17 -20.76
C PRO A 32 1.30 28.95 -19.88
N ALA A 33 0.30 29.82 -20.03
CA ALA A 33 -1.04 29.63 -19.47
C ALA A 33 -1.81 28.57 -20.29
N ALA A 34 -2.28 27.52 -19.62
CA ALA A 34 -3.15 26.51 -20.20
C ALA A 34 -4.60 26.76 -19.81
N THR A 35 -5.44 27.00 -20.82
CA THR A 35 -6.90 27.04 -20.76
C THR A 35 -7.45 25.62 -20.76
N THR A 36 -8.34 25.25 -19.83
CA THR A 36 -9.19 24.07 -20.03
C THR A 36 -10.59 24.28 -19.45
N ALA A 37 -11.57 24.06 -20.33
CA ALA A 37 -12.99 24.27 -20.12
C ALA A 37 -13.63 23.29 -19.12
N THR A 38 -14.54 23.83 -18.29
CA THR A 38 -15.43 23.07 -17.42
C THR A 38 -16.55 22.43 -18.26
N ALA A 39 -16.53 21.11 -18.41
CA ALA A 39 -17.67 20.34 -18.91
C ALA A 39 -18.48 19.80 -17.72
N ALA A 40 -19.70 20.32 -17.53
CA ALA A 40 -20.65 19.77 -16.58
C ALA A 40 -21.17 18.42 -17.10
N ARG A 41 -21.02 17.34 -16.32
CA ARG A 41 -21.67 16.06 -16.59
C ARG A 41 -22.96 15.96 -15.81
N THR A 42 -24.08 15.91 -16.53
CA THR A 42 -25.40 15.53 -16.03
C THR A 42 -25.40 14.04 -15.67
N ALA A 43 -25.69 13.71 -14.42
CA ALA A 43 -25.92 12.34 -13.98
C ALA A 43 -27.42 12.01 -14.06
N THR A 44 -27.79 11.13 -14.98
CA THR A 44 -29.14 10.53 -15.02
C THR A 44 -29.16 9.34 -14.07
N ALA A 45 -29.98 9.42 -13.02
CA ALA A 45 -30.22 8.31 -12.12
C ALA A 45 -31.22 7.33 -12.75
N THR A 46 -30.78 6.10 -13.02
CA THR A 46 -31.67 4.99 -13.40
C THR A 46 -31.89 4.12 -12.17
N THR A 47 -33.06 4.26 -11.54
CA THR A 47 -33.55 3.33 -10.52
C THR A 47 -34.16 2.11 -11.21
N THR A 48 -33.46 0.97 -11.13
CA THR A 48 -34.04 -0.32 -11.54
C THR A 48 -34.38 -1.13 -10.29
N THR A 49 -35.66 -1.19 -9.97
CA THR A 49 -36.24 -2.05 -8.94
C THR A 49 -36.20 -3.50 -9.43
N VAL A 50 -35.51 -4.39 -8.72
CA VAL A 50 -35.57 -5.84 -9.00
C VAL A 50 -36.36 -6.53 -7.89
N ALA A 51 -37.46 -7.16 -8.32
CA ALA A 51 -38.39 -7.90 -7.51
C ALA A 51 -37.75 -9.13 -6.86
N ALA A 52 -38.09 -9.36 -5.60
CA ALA A 52 -37.71 -10.54 -4.83
C ALA A 52 -38.47 -11.77 -5.34
N ALA A 53 -37.73 -12.79 -5.78
CA ALA A 53 -38.24 -14.15 -5.96
C ALA A 53 -37.62 -15.05 -4.90
N ALA A 54 -38.45 -15.56 -4.00
CA ALA A 54 -38.10 -16.53 -2.98
C ALA A 54 -37.98 -17.93 -3.61
N THR A 55 -36.80 -18.55 -3.50
CA THR A 55 -36.62 -19.96 -3.84
C THR A 55 -35.80 -20.64 -2.74
N LYS A 56 -36.34 -21.75 -2.23
CA LYS A 56 -35.85 -22.58 -1.12
C LYS A 56 -34.36 -22.98 -1.26
N PRO A 57 -33.58 -23.08 -0.16
CA PRO A 57 -32.24 -23.65 -0.22
C PRO A 57 -32.31 -25.19 -0.28
N ALA A 58 -32.01 -25.75 -1.45
CA ALA A 58 -31.64 -27.16 -1.56
C ALA A 58 -30.19 -27.31 -1.06
N THR A 59 -29.99 -28.25 -0.14
CA THR A 59 -28.70 -28.57 0.47
C THR A 59 -27.85 -29.36 -0.52
N GLU A 60 -27.14 -28.67 -1.41
CA GLU A 60 -26.16 -29.31 -2.29
C GLU A 60 -24.75 -29.18 -1.70
N ARG A 61 -24.18 -30.33 -1.36
CA ARG A 61 -22.83 -30.46 -0.81
C ARG A 61 -21.81 -30.13 -1.91
N ALA A 62 -21.41 -28.87 -2.00
CA ALA A 62 -20.38 -28.43 -2.93
C ALA A 62 -19.02 -29.06 -2.58
N LYS A 63 -18.48 -29.82 -3.53
CA LYS A 63 -17.10 -30.30 -3.59
C LYS A 63 -16.12 -29.09 -3.53
N PRO A 64 -14.89 -29.21 -2.99
CA PRO A 64 -13.97 -28.08 -2.90
C PRO A 64 -13.61 -27.62 -4.32
N ALA A 65 -14.06 -26.43 -4.70
CA ALA A 65 -13.66 -25.82 -5.96
C ALA A 65 -12.20 -25.41 -5.86
N THR A 66 -11.36 -26.20 -6.54
CA THR A 66 -10.07 -25.84 -7.12
C THR A 66 -10.08 -24.40 -7.64
N GLU A 67 -8.99 -23.69 -7.34
CA GLU A 67 -8.51 -22.49 -8.04
C GLU A 67 -9.51 -21.33 -8.10
N ARG A 68 -9.43 -20.43 -7.11
CA ARG A 68 -10.13 -19.14 -7.12
C ARG A 68 -9.81 -18.43 -8.43
N ALA A 69 -10.79 -18.40 -9.34
CA ALA A 69 -10.71 -17.69 -10.60
C ALA A 69 -10.24 -16.25 -10.33
N LYS A 70 -9.04 -15.94 -10.82
CA LYS A 70 -8.47 -14.60 -10.80
C LYS A 70 -9.44 -13.67 -11.55
N PRO A 71 -9.98 -12.61 -10.93
CA PRO A 71 -10.78 -11.64 -11.67
C PRO A 71 -9.94 -11.08 -12.81
N ALA A 72 -10.46 -11.10 -14.04
CA ALA A 72 -9.78 -10.51 -15.18
C ALA A 72 -9.50 -9.02 -14.88
N GLY A 73 -8.23 -8.66 -14.70
CA GLY A 73 -7.79 -7.29 -14.43
C GLY A 73 -7.89 -6.81 -12.97
N GLY A 74 -8.34 -7.64 -12.03
CA GLY A 74 -8.51 -7.26 -10.62
C GLY A 74 -7.50 -7.91 -9.67
N CYS A 75 -7.18 -7.20 -8.58
CA CYS A 75 -6.48 -7.80 -7.44
C CYS A 75 -7.33 -8.93 -6.83
N PRO A 76 -6.79 -10.14 -6.62
CA PRO A 76 -7.56 -11.26 -6.05
C PRO A 76 -7.81 -11.11 -4.54
N VAL A 77 -7.31 -10.04 -3.93
CA VAL A 77 -7.41 -9.70 -2.52
C VAL A 77 -8.24 -8.44 -2.35
N ALA A 78 -9.19 -8.46 -1.41
CA ALA A 78 -9.97 -7.28 -1.08
C ALA A 78 -9.11 -6.26 -0.31
N THR A 79 -9.30 -4.97 -0.58
CA THR A 79 -8.61 -3.88 0.12
C THR A 79 -8.78 -3.96 1.63
N ALA A 80 -9.97 -4.35 2.11
CA ALA A 80 -10.22 -4.56 3.55
C ALA A 80 -9.32 -5.64 4.17
N THR A 81 -8.93 -6.67 3.40
CA THR A 81 -7.98 -7.69 3.86
C THR A 81 -6.57 -7.09 3.96
N LEU A 82 -6.16 -6.32 2.95
CA LEU A 82 -4.87 -5.63 2.97
C LEU A 82 -4.77 -4.62 4.11
N GLN A 83 -5.85 -3.87 4.37
CA GLN A 83 -5.95 -2.91 5.48
C GLN A 83 -5.71 -3.59 6.83
N LYS A 84 -6.29 -4.77 7.04
CA LYS A 84 -6.08 -5.56 8.27
C LYS A 84 -4.64 -6.06 8.39
N LEU A 85 -4.01 -6.43 7.29
CA LEU A 85 -2.62 -6.91 7.27
C LEU A 85 -1.61 -5.78 7.45
N ALA A 86 -1.97 -4.55 7.06
CA ALA A 86 -1.13 -3.38 7.23
C ALA A 86 -0.97 -2.97 8.70
N ASP A 87 -1.98 -3.31 9.53
CA ASP A 87 -2.05 -3.01 10.97
C ASP A 87 -1.81 -1.53 11.28
N TYR A 88 -2.48 -0.65 10.52
CA TYR A 88 -2.26 0.78 10.66
C TYR A 88 -2.90 1.37 11.93
N PRO A 89 -2.30 2.44 12.49
CA PRO A 89 -2.95 3.27 13.50
C PRO A 89 -4.29 3.82 13.01
N ALA A 90 -5.15 4.21 13.96
CA ALA A 90 -6.44 4.80 13.64
C ALA A 90 -6.31 6.02 12.70
N GLY A 91 -7.21 6.10 11.71
CA GLY A 91 -7.27 7.18 10.72
C GLY A 91 -6.45 6.93 9.45
N TRP A 92 -5.46 6.03 9.48
CA TRP A 92 -4.72 5.62 8.29
C TRP A 92 -5.48 4.55 7.51
N ARG A 93 -5.50 4.67 6.19
CA ARG A 93 -6.18 3.70 5.32
C ARG A 93 -5.44 3.46 4.02
N ILE A 94 -5.66 2.32 3.40
CA ILE A 94 -5.19 2.04 2.03
C ILE A 94 -6.07 2.81 1.05
N ASP A 95 -5.45 3.46 0.06
CA ASP A 95 -6.16 3.95 -1.12
C ASP A 95 -6.52 2.76 -2.01
N GLU A 96 -7.80 2.39 -2.03
CA GLU A 96 -8.31 1.29 -2.84
C GLU A 96 -8.00 1.47 -4.34
N SER A 97 -8.00 2.70 -4.85
CA SER A 97 -7.71 2.98 -6.26
C SER A 97 -6.24 2.76 -6.64
N SER A 98 -5.36 2.82 -5.64
CA SER A 98 -3.92 2.62 -5.80
C SER A 98 -3.48 1.16 -5.78
N VAL A 99 -4.36 0.23 -5.39
CA VAL A 99 -4.00 -1.18 -5.22
C VAL A 99 -3.69 -1.80 -6.58
N LYS A 100 -2.48 -2.32 -6.75
CA LYS A 100 -2.04 -3.06 -7.93
C LYS A 100 -1.55 -4.44 -7.53
N CYS A 101 -1.89 -5.46 -8.32
CA CYS A 101 -1.45 -6.83 -8.07
C CYS A 101 -0.78 -7.44 -9.29
N LYS A 102 0.29 -8.19 -9.05
CA LYS A 102 0.99 -8.93 -10.08
C LYS A 102 1.78 -10.07 -9.46
N ASP A 103 1.75 -11.25 -10.08
CA ASP A 103 2.58 -12.42 -9.72
C ASP A 103 2.65 -12.71 -8.20
N ASP A 104 1.48 -12.78 -7.53
CA ASP A 104 1.34 -13.00 -6.08
C ASP A 104 1.79 -11.85 -5.18
N TRP A 105 2.04 -10.68 -5.76
CA TRP A 105 2.31 -9.45 -5.03
C TRP A 105 1.14 -8.49 -5.14
N ALA A 106 0.97 -7.68 -4.10
CA ALA A 106 0.09 -6.52 -4.10
C ALA A 106 0.86 -5.32 -3.55
N VAL A 107 0.71 -4.17 -4.18
CA VAL A 107 1.21 -2.89 -3.69
C VAL A 107 0.06 -1.92 -3.56
N ALA A 108 0.09 -1.09 -2.53
CA ALA A 108 -0.90 -0.03 -2.34
C ALA A 108 -0.26 1.21 -1.73
N SER A 109 -0.83 2.37 -2.02
CA SER A 109 -0.52 3.61 -1.34
C SER A 109 -1.39 3.75 -0.09
N MET A 110 -0.87 4.45 0.90
CA MET A 110 -1.61 4.81 2.10
C MET A 110 -2.17 6.22 2.01
N ILE A 111 -3.30 6.45 2.68
CA ILE A 111 -3.91 7.75 2.91
C ILE A 111 -3.76 8.02 4.40
N ALA A 112 -3.07 9.10 4.72
CA ALA A 112 -2.87 9.56 6.08
C ALA A 112 -4.15 10.23 6.63
N PRO A 113 -4.30 10.35 7.97
CA PRO A 113 -5.41 11.05 8.60
C PRO A 113 -5.49 12.53 8.22
N SER A 114 -4.35 13.18 7.97
CA SER A 114 -4.26 14.57 7.52
C SER A 114 -3.28 14.73 6.35
N PRO A 115 -3.44 15.76 5.50
CA PRO A 115 -2.52 16.03 4.38
C PRO A 115 -1.07 16.23 4.82
N ASP A 116 -0.83 16.88 5.97
CA ASP A 116 0.54 17.13 6.48
C ASP A 116 1.27 15.85 6.92
N GLN A 117 0.53 14.76 7.13
CA GLN A 117 1.07 13.44 7.46
C GLN A 117 1.21 12.55 6.21
N GLN A 118 0.77 13.02 5.04
CA GLN A 118 0.77 12.22 3.82
C GLN A 118 2.20 12.09 3.28
N GLY A 119 2.74 10.87 3.35
CA GLY A 119 3.95 10.49 2.62
C GLY A 119 3.65 9.92 1.24
N ASP A 120 4.70 9.65 0.48
CA ASP A 120 4.72 8.91 -0.79
C ASP A 120 4.91 7.39 -0.59
N GLY A 121 4.94 6.95 0.66
CA GLY A 121 5.17 5.56 1.04
C GLY A 121 4.13 4.61 0.44
N ARG A 122 4.64 3.48 -0.08
CA ARG A 122 3.84 2.35 -0.56
C ARG A 122 4.04 1.17 0.39
N ILE A 123 3.02 0.34 0.50
CA ILE A 123 3.05 -0.89 1.27
C ILE A 123 2.99 -2.09 0.33
N PHE A 124 3.76 -3.12 0.64
CA PHE A 124 3.92 -4.30 -0.19
C PHE A 124 3.44 -5.53 0.55
N PHE A 125 2.64 -6.34 -0.13
CA PHE A 125 2.13 -7.61 0.36
C PHE A 125 2.52 -8.72 -0.61
N ALA A 126 2.78 -9.90 -0.06
CA ALA A 126 2.97 -11.11 -0.85
C ALA A 126 1.98 -12.19 -0.42
N TYR A 127 1.51 -12.95 -1.39
CA TYR A 127 0.71 -14.13 -1.20
C TYR A 127 1.62 -15.35 -1.10
N ASP A 128 1.57 -16.02 0.05
CA ASP A 128 2.25 -17.29 0.25
C ASP A 128 1.37 -18.42 -0.29
N ARG A 129 1.78 -19.01 -1.42
CA ARG A 129 1.08 -20.13 -2.05
C ARG A 129 1.02 -21.39 -1.19
N LYS A 130 1.97 -21.58 -0.25
CA LYS A 130 1.99 -22.76 0.63
C LYS A 130 0.93 -22.66 1.71
N THR A 131 0.75 -21.48 2.28
CA THR A 131 -0.23 -21.24 3.36
C THR A 131 -1.57 -20.70 2.86
N GLY A 132 -1.62 -20.23 1.62
CA GLY A 132 -2.81 -19.61 1.03
C GLY A 132 -3.14 -18.25 1.65
N LYS A 133 -2.16 -17.53 2.18
CA LYS A 133 -2.35 -16.29 2.94
C LYS A 133 -1.54 -15.14 2.39
N TRP A 134 -2.12 -13.94 2.47
CA TRP A 134 -1.42 -12.68 2.23
C TRP A 134 -0.70 -12.24 3.51
N ALA A 135 0.48 -11.63 3.35
CA ALA A 135 1.24 -11.04 4.45
C ALA A 135 1.89 -9.71 4.01
N LYS A 136 1.98 -8.74 4.93
CA LYS A 136 2.80 -7.52 4.75
C LYS A 136 4.27 -7.94 4.66
N LYS A 137 4.98 -7.41 3.67
CA LYS A 137 6.42 -7.63 3.45
C LYS A 137 7.26 -6.43 3.81
N GLY A 138 6.73 -5.23 3.59
CA GLY A 138 7.41 -4.00 3.96
C GLY A 138 6.65 -2.77 3.49
N GLU A 139 7.22 -1.61 3.79
CA GLU A 139 6.73 -0.30 3.38
C GLU A 139 7.91 0.63 3.09
N GLY A 140 7.72 1.58 2.18
CA GLY A 140 8.76 2.54 1.80
C GLY A 140 8.39 3.37 0.58
N SER A 141 9.07 4.50 0.41
CA SER A 141 8.96 5.40 -0.75
C SER A 141 9.83 4.96 -1.93
N ALA A 142 10.95 4.30 -1.64
CA ALA A 142 11.83 3.67 -2.63
C ALA A 142 12.19 2.28 -2.11
N VAL A 143 11.60 1.25 -2.73
CA VAL A 143 11.96 -0.14 -2.43
C VAL A 143 12.95 -0.60 -3.48
N GLU A 144 14.18 -0.85 -3.05
CA GLU A 144 15.17 -1.53 -3.89
C GLU A 144 14.70 -2.97 -4.10
N CYS A 145 14.74 -3.41 -5.35
CA CYS A 145 14.36 -4.76 -5.70
C CYS A 145 15.58 -5.55 -6.10
N GLY A 146 15.80 -6.63 -5.35
CA GLY A 146 16.94 -7.49 -5.51
C GLY A 146 16.76 -8.80 -4.76
N ALA A 147 17.50 -9.81 -5.21
CA ALA A 147 17.66 -11.03 -4.45
C ALA A 147 18.68 -10.76 -3.33
N GLY A 148 18.19 -10.51 -2.11
CA GLY A 148 19.05 -10.23 -0.96
C GLY A 148 18.45 -9.26 0.05
N ASP A 149 17.48 -8.44 -0.37
CA ASP A 149 16.87 -7.43 0.48
C ASP A 149 15.70 -7.98 1.29
N ALA A 150 15.37 -7.30 2.40
CA ALA A 150 14.35 -7.70 3.34
C ALA A 150 12.97 -7.98 2.70
N MET A 151 12.67 -7.37 1.54
CA MET A 151 11.40 -7.52 0.85
C MET A 151 11.42 -8.58 -0.26
N ASN A 152 12.57 -8.89 -0.89
CA ASN A 152 12.70 -9.91 -1.95
C ASN A 152 11.60 -9.83 -3.04
N ILE A 153 11.30 -8.61 -3.51
CA ILE A 153 10.29 -8.37 -4.54
C ILE A 153 10.89 -8.74 -5.90
N PRO A 154 10.29 -9.68 -6.66
CA PRO A 154 10.81 -10.05 -7.97
C PRO A 154 10.78 -8.84 -8.93
N PRO A 155 11.86 -8.57 -9.69
CA PRO A 155 11.88 -7.52 -10.70
C PRO A 155 10.77 -7.69 -11.75
N SER A 156 10.34 -8.94 -12.01
CA SER A 156 9.24 -9.26 -12.92
C SER A 156 7.91 -8.61 -12.53
N THR A 157 7.72 -8.26 -11.25
CA THR A 157 6.52 -7.55 -10.79
C THR A 157 6.43 -6.12 -11.36
N GLY A 158 7.54 -5.53 -11.80
CA GLY A 158 7.54 -4.15 -12.32
C GLY A 158 7.11 -3.10 -11.28
N PHE A 159 7.08 -3.45 -10.00
CA PHE A 159 6.87 -2.49 -8.91
C PHE A 159 8.15 -1.72 -8.54
N CYS A 160 9.24 -2.09 -9.19
CA CYS A 160 10.59 -1.61 -8.98
C CYS A 160 11.05 -1.00 -10.30
N GLY A 161 11.22 0.31 -10.33
CA GLY A 161 11.56 1.06 -11.54
C GLY A 161 11.60 2.55 -11.25
#